data_AF-A0ABD3V6Y1-F1
#
_entry.id   AF-A0ABD3V6Y1-F1
#
_cell.length_a   1.000
_cell.length_b   1.000
_cell.length_c   1.000
_cell.angle_alpha   90.00
_cell.angle_beta   90.00
_cell.angle_gamma   90.00
#
_symmetry.space_group_name_H-M   'P 1'
#
loop_
_entity.id
_entity.type
_entity.pdbx_description
1 polymer ?
#
loop_
_entity_poly.entity_id
_entity_poly.type
_entity_poly.pdbx_seq_one_letter_code
_entity_poly.pdbx_strand_id
1 'polypeptide(L)'
;MATKEKQIVIPKSLADLQRIRLEKLMKDPVGKPVTIPEKSKEWQPKAPHEFIRNVWGSSAGAGSGDFHVYRGVRRREYARQKYIAEKSAKDEADEKYQQKLEQNQKLAEERSAKKRAKRLKKKQKMKNKKPKKEIEKKDETDDEDEEDDEDDDSQSDGVYKDNDHKEAEISKEDDTGDYRDLEHRGKTSDTDSQPDNGDYKSHTEINNSDTLPSKLDGCDETS
;
A
#
# COMPACT_ATOMS: atom_id res chain seq x y z
N MET A 1 -54.74 -11.10 6.18
CA MET A 1 -54.07 -9.97 5.48
C MET A 1 -53.25 -10.55 4.35
N ALA A 2 -53.48 -10.13 3.10
CA ALA A 2 -52.85 -10.73 1.93
C ALA A 2 -51.32 -10.49 1.95
N THR A 3 -50.55 -11.58 1.99
CA THR A 3 -49.10 -11.53 1.78
C THR A 3 -48.85 -11.21 0.31
N LYS A 4 -48.61 -9.94 -0.01
CA LYS A 4 -48.22 -9.51 -1.36
C LYS A 4 -46.99 -10.33 -1.79
N GLU A 5 -47.15 -11.14 -2.82
CA GLU A 5 -46.09 -11.94 -3.41
C GLU A 5 -44.93 -11.04 -3.83
N LYS A 6 -43.72 -11.40 -3.40
CA LYS A 6 -42.52 -10.62 -3.63
C LYS A 6 -42.04 -10.88 -5.06
N GLN A 7 -42.45 -10.03 -6.00
CA GLN A 7 -42.00 -10.13 -7.39
C GLN A 7 -40.48 -9.96 -7.46
N ILE A 8 -39.81 -10.93 -8.09
CA ILE A 8 -38.36 -10.89 -8.33
C ILE A 8 -38.15 -10.03 -9.58
N VAL A 9 -37.71 -8.79 -9.37
CA VAL A 9 -37.36 -7.87 -10.46
C VAL A 9 -35.86 -7.96 -10.70
N ILE A 10 -35.47 -8.42 -11.90
CA ILE A 10 -34.08 -8.43 -12.34
C ILE A 10 -33.76 -7.02 -12.88
N PRO A 11 -32.86 -6.26 -12.24
CA PRO A 11 -32.52 -4.92 -12.69
C PRO A 11 -31.74 -4.97 -14.00
N LYS A 12 -32.09 -4.10 -14.96
CA LYS A 12 -31.40 -4.00 -16.25
C LYS A 12 -30.47 -2.79 -16.31
N SER A 13 -30.76 -1.75 -15.51
CA SER A 13 -29.99 -0.50 -15.40
C SER A 13 -29.51 -0.22 -13.98
N LEU A 14 -28.48 0.62 -13.83
CA LEU A 14 -28.04 1.16 -12.53
C LEU A 14 -29.18 1.92 -11.81
N ALA A 15 -30.03 2.60 -12.59
CA ALA A 15 -31.21 3.29 -12.06
C ALA A 15 -32.20 2.29 -11.43
N ASP A 16 -32.37 1.11 -12.04
CA ASP A 16 -33.26 0.06 -11.51
C ASP A 16 -32.71 -0.52 -10.20
N LEU A 17 -31.38 -0.71 -10.10
CA LEU A 17 -30.72 -1.13 -8.86
C LEU A 17 -30.94 -0.12 -7.72
N GLN A 18 -30.78 1.17 -8.01
CA GLN A 18 -31.03 2.24 -7.05
C GLN A 18 -32.51 2.29 -6.65
N ARG A 19 -33.42 2.19 -7.63
CA ARG A 19 -34.87 2.14 -7.40
C ARG A 19 -35.25 1.00 -6.47
N ILE A 20 -34.75 -0.22 -6.70
CA ILE A 20 -35.01 -1.38 -5.84
C ILE A 20 -34.47 -1.16 -4.41
N ARG A 21 -33.27 -0.58 -4.27
CA ARG A 21 -32.67 -0.26 -2.96
C ARG A 21 -33.49 0.80 -2.23
N LEU A 22 -33.96 1.83 -2.94
CA LEU A 22 -34.77 2.91 -2.41
C LEU A 22 -36.17 2.42 -2.00
N GLU A 23 -36.83 1.63 -2.84
CA GLU A 23 -38.10 0.97 -2.51
C GLU A 23 -37.96 0.06 -1.28
N LYS A 24 -36.81 -0.62 -1.10
CA LYS A 24 -36.52 -1.39 0.11
C LYS A 24 -36.37 -0.51 1.35
N LEU A 25 -35.74 0.66 1.21
CA LEU A 25 -35.53 1.62 2.29
C LEU A 25 -36.83 2.32 2.71
N MET A 26 -37.67 2.68 1.73
CA MET A 26 -38.94 3.39 1.97
C MET A 26 -40.08 2.51 2.49
N LYS A 27 -39.94 1.17 2.49
CA LYS A 27 -40.97 0.27 3.05
C LYS A 27 -41.20 0.50 4.54
N ASP A 28 -40.13 0.81 5.29
CA ASP A 28 -40.18 1.04 6.74
C ASP A 28 -39.46 2.35 7.10
N PRO A 29 -40.04 3.53 6.85
CA PRO A 29 -39.33 4.82 6.99
C PRO A 29 -39.07 5.22 8.45
N VAL A 30 -39.86 4.72 9.41
CA VAL A 30 -39.77 5.09 10.83
C VAL A 30 -39.20 3.95 11.69
N GLY A 31 -39.39 2.69 11.28
CA GLY A 31 -39.09 1.53 12.12
C GLY A 31 -37.64 1.03 12.10
N LYS A 32 -36.85 1.40 11.08
CA LYS A 32 -35.45 0.94 10.92
C LYS A 32 -34.54 2.14 10.65
N PRO A 33 -33.68 2.54 11.60
CA PRO A 33 -32.71 3.60 11.34
C PRO A 33 -31.73 3.17 10.24
N VAL A 34 -31.41 4.10 9.34
CA VAL A 34 -30.45 3.85 8.26
C VAL A 34 -29.04 3.89 8.82
N THR A 35 -28.38 2.73 8.93
CA THR A 35 -26.98 2.65 9.37
C THR A 35 -26.05 2.90 8.18
N ILE A 36 -25.38 4.04 8.16
CA ILE A 36 -24.25 4.27 7.24
C ILE A 36 -23.04 3.54 7.82
N PRO A 37 -22.41 2.60 7.09
CA PRO A 37 -21.25 1.89 7.60
C PRO A 37 -20.09 2.88 7.79
N GLU A 38 -19.46 2.82 8.95
CA GLU A 38 -18.19 3.49 9.17
C GLU A 38 -17.09 2.84 8.32
N LYS A 39 -15.98 3.56 8.10
CA LYS A 39 -14.83 3.02 7.37
C LYS A 39 -14.39 1.69 8.00
N SER A 40 -14.16 0.68 7.15
CA SER A 40 -13.69 -0.62 7.64
C SER A 40 -12.35 -0.46 8.36
N LYS A 41 -12.24 -1.03 9.57
CA LYS A 41 -10.98 -1.07 10.29
C LYS A 41 -9.97 -1.91 9.49
N GLU A 42 -8.80 -1.33 9.24
CA GLU A 42 -7.69 -2.05 8.62
C GLU A 42 -7.32 -3.26 9.48
N TRP A 43 -6.99 -4.39 8.84
CA TRP A 43 -6.56 -5.57 9.58
C TRP A 43 -5.25 -5.28 10.30
N GLN A 44 -5.20 -5.61 11.60
CA GLN A 44 -4.00 -5.46 12.41
C GLN A 44 -3.73 -6.74 13.19
N PRO A 45 -2.45 -7.12 13.37
CA PRO A 45 -2.09 -8.26 14.20
C PRO A 45 -2.60 -8.03 15.63
N LYS A 46 -3.22 -9.06 16.20
CA LYS A 46 -3.67 -9.00 17.60
C LYS A 46 -2.47 -8.83 18.52
N ALA A 47 -2.63 -8.01 19.56
CA ALA A 47 -1.62 -7.88 20.60
C ALA A 47 -1.32 -9.26 21.23
N PRO A 48 -0.06 -9.53 21.61
CA PRO A 48 0.28 -10.74 22.34
C PRO A 48 -0.47 -10.76 23.68
N HIS A 49 -0.78 -11.96 24.16
CA HIS A 49 -1.34 -12.12 25.50
C HIS A 49 -0.31 -11.74 26.55
N GLU A 50 -0.72 -10.96 27.55
CA GLU A 50 0.15 -10.50 28.63
C GLU A 50 0.69 -11.66 29.48
N PHE A 51 -0.20 -12.58 29.87
CA PHE A 51 0.15 -13.77 30.65
C PHE A 51 -0.28 -15.05 29.94
N ILE A 52 0.67 -15.97 29.79
CA ILE A 52 0.41 -17.34 29.36
C ILE A 52 0.31 -18.18 30.63
N ARG A 53 -0.88 -18.73 30.91
CA ARG A 53 -1.14 -19.51 32.15
C ARG A 53 -0.65 -20.95 32.06
N ASN A 54 -0.50 -21.48 30.85
CA ASN A 54 -0.28 -22.91 30.60
C ASN A 54 1.18 -23.17 30.19
N VAL A 55 2.14 -22.54 30.88
CA VAL A 55 3.56 -22.76 30.63
C VAL A 55 4.02 -23.91 31.52
N TRP A 56 4.48 -25.01 30.91
CA TRP A 56 5.09 -26.12 31.63
C TRP A 56 6.58 -25.82 31.91
N GLY A 57 7.17 -26.51 32.89
CA GLY A 57 8.55 -26.24 33.32
C GLY A 57 9.59 -26.33 32.19
N SER A 58 10.64 -25.51 32.25
CA SER A 58 11.63 -25.37 31.17
C SER A 58 12.41 -26.65 30.83
N SER A 59 12.48 -27.61 31.76
CA SER A 59 13.12 -28.91 31.56
C SER A 59 12.15 -30.03 31.19
N ALA A 60 10.85 -29.74 31.05
CA ALA A 60 9.88 -30.71 30.61
C ALA A 60 10.10 -31.05 29.13
N GLY A 61 9.87 -32.31 28.74
CA GLY A 61 9.98 -32.75 27.35
C GLY A 61 8.89 -32.16 26.46
N ALA A 62 9.06 -32.30 25.14
CA ALA A 62 8.09 -31.82 24.16
C ALA A 62 6.75 -32.58 24.31
N GLY A 63 5.67 -31.84 24.54
CA GLY A 63 4.32 -32.37 24.59
C GLY A 63 3.72 -32.58 23.20
N SER A 64 2.68 -33.41 23.11
CA SER A 64 1.96 -33.67 21.85
C SER A 64 1.28 -32.43 21.25
N GLY A 65 0.99 -31.42 22.07
CA GLY A 65 0.39 -30.14 21.64
C GLY A 65 1.39 -29.07 21.22
N ASP A 66 2.68 -29.21 21.52
CA ASP A 66 3.67 -28.14 21.36
C ASP A 66 3.90 -27.78 19.90
N PHE A 67 3.81 -28.77 19.00
CA PHE A 67 3.87 -28.55 17.57
C PHE A 67 2.78 -27.59 17.08
N HIS A 68 1.55 -27.76 17.55
CA HIS A 68 0.44 -26.88 17.16
C HIS A 68 0.56 -25.48 17.77
N VAL A 69 1.10 -25.38 18.99
CA VAL A 69 1.42 -24.10 19.62
C VAL A 69 2.46 -23.35 18.79
N TYR A 70 3.60 -23.97 18.47
CA TYR A 70 4.65 -23.38 17.64
C TYR A 70 4.11 -22.93 16.27
N ARG A 71 3.35 -23.80 15.59
CA ARG A 71 2.74 -23.48 14.28
C ARG A 71 1.82 -22.26 14.37
N GLY A 72 1.00 -22.15 15.42
CA GLY A 72 0.12 -21.01 15.63
C GLY A 72 0.87 -19.71 15.91
N VAL A 73 1.89 -19.78 16.78
CA VAL A 73 2.77 -18.64 17.11
C VAL A 73 3.54 -18.18 15.88
N ARG A 74 4.15 -19.09 15.12
CA ARG A 74 4.90 -18.78 13.89
C ARG A 74 4.04 -18.08 12.84
N ARG A 75 2.82 -18.57 12.60
CA ARG A 75 1.89 -17.89 11.68
C ARG A 75 1.52 -16.49 12.14
N ARG A 76 1.23 -16.33 13.44
CA ARG A 76 0.93 -15.02 14.03
C ARG A 76 2.11 -14.07 13.87
N GLU A 77 3.33 -14.56 14.10
CA GLU A 77 4.54 -13.75 14.00
C GLU A 77 4.85 -13.36 12.55
N TYR A 78 4.74 -14.29 11.59
CA TYR A 78 4.91 -13.96 10.17
C TYR A 78 3.86 -12.96 9.69
N ALA A 79 2.60 -13.13 10.09
CA ALA A 79 1.55 -12.19 9.76
C ALA A 79 1.81 -10.79 10.37
N ARG A 80 2.36 -10.74 11.60
CA ARG A 80 2.76 -9.50 12.27
C ARG A 80 3.96 -8.83 11.56
N GLN A 81 4.99 -9.60 11.22
CA GLN A 81 6.17 -9.09 10.51
C GLN A 81 5.80 -8.55 9.12
N LYS A 82 4.98 -9.31 8.38
CA LYS A 82 4.44 -8.87 7.08
C LYS A 82 3.67 -7.56 7.21
N TYR A 83 2.78 -7.45 8.20
CA TYR A 83 2.04 -6.22 8.46
C TYR A 83 2.96 -5.02 8.74
N ILE A 84 4.01 -5.20 9.55
CA ILE A 84 4.94 -4.11 9.87
C ILE A 84 5.69 -3.65 8.62
N ALA A 85 6.20 -4.59 7.82
CA ALA A 85 6.93 -4.29 6.59
C ALA A 85 6.03 -3.61 5.54
N GLU A 86 4.80 -4.09 5.36
CA GLU A 86 3.83 -3.47 4.44
C GLU A 86 3.43 -2.07 4.90
N LYS A 87 3.20 -1.90 6.21
CA LYS A 87 2.86 -0.60 6.77
C LYS A 87 4.01 0.40 6.62
N SER A 88 5.24 0.02 6.95
CA SER A 88 6.39 0.92 6.80
C SER A 88 6.61 1.32 5.33
N ALA A 89 6.49 0.38 4.39
CA ALA A 89 6.60 0.68 2.97
C ALA A 89 5.51 1.64 2.48
N LYS A 90 4.27 1.49 2.97
CA LYS A 90 3.16 2.39 2.65
C LYS A 90 3.38 3.79 3.25
N ASP A 91 3.73 3.86 4.53
CA ASP A 91 3.96 5.11 5.24
C ASP A 91 5.10 5.92 4.56
N GLU A 92 6.21 5.26 4.18
CA GLU A 92 7.30 5.90 3.43
C GLU A 92 6.88 6.40 2.04
N ALA A 93 6.03 5.65 1.33
CA ALA A 93 5.53 6.05 0.02
C ALA A 93 4.58 7.27 0.13
N ASP A 94 3.71 7.26 1.14
CA ASP A 94 2.78 8.35 1.43
C ASP A 94 3.54 9.63 1.84
N GLU A 95 4.58 9.51 2.66
CA GLU A 95 5.45 10.64 3.04
C GLU A 95 6.17 11.24 1.83
N LYS A 96 6.77 10.40 0.97
CA LYS A 96 7.43 10.87 -0.27
C LYS A 96 6.44 11.56 -1.20
N TYR A 97 5.22 11.03 -1.31
CA TYR A 97 4.17 11.62 -2.12
C TYR A 97 3.74 13.00 -1.58
N GLN A 98 3.52 13.10 -0.27
CA GLN A 98 3.16 14.36 0.38
C GLN A 98 4.25 15.41 0.21
N GLN A 99 5.52 15.05 0.44
CA GLN A 99 6.65 15.94 0.23
C GLN A 99 6.72 16.45 -1.22
N LYS A 100 6.54 15.57 -2.21
CA LYS A 100 6.50 15.97 -3.63
C LYS A 100 5.35 16.93 -3.92
N LEU A 101 4.19 16.69 -3.34
CA LEU A 101 3.00 17.53 -3.52
C LEU A 101 3.22 18.92 -2.92
N GLU A 102 3.78 19.02 -1.71
CA GLU A 102 4.14 20.29 -1.07
C GLU A 102 5.21 21.06 -1.85
N GLN A 103 6.25 20.37 -2.36
CA GLN A 103 7.28 20.99 -3.18
C GLN A 103 6.68 21.59 -4.47
N ASN A 104 5.82 20.83 -5.14
CA ASN A 104 5.13 21.31 -6.34
C ASN A 104 4.23 22.51 -6.06
N GLN A 105 3.51 22.50 -4.92
CA GLN A 105 2.70 23.64 -4.50
C GLN A 105 3.56 24.88 -4.24
N LYS A 106 4.67 24.75 -3.48
CA LYS A 106 5.61 25.85 -3.22
C LYS A 106 6.18 26.43 -4.51
N LEU A 107 6.65 25.60 -5.43
CA LEU A 107 7.17 26.05 -6.73
C LEU A 107 6.09 26.77 -7.57
N ALA A 108 4.85 26.27 -7.56
CA ALA A 108 3.74 26.92 -8.26
C ALA A 108 3.35 28.27 -7.61
N GLU A 109 3.39 28.36 -6.28
CA GLU A 109 3.15 29.58 -5.53
C GLU A 109 4.24 30.62 -5.74
N GLU A 110 5.52 30.22 -5.73
CA GLU A 110 6.66 31.11 -6.01
C GLU A 110 6.57 31.69 -7.42
N ARG A 111 6.31 30.85 -8.43
CA ARG A 111 6.09 31.29 -9.82
C ARG A 111 4.91 32.25 -9.92
N SER A 112 3.80 31.94 -9.24
CA SER A 112 2.60 32.78 -9.24
C SER A 112 2.79 34.09 -8.49
N ALA A 113 3.53 34.08 -7.37
CA ALA A 113 3.87 35.24 -6.56
C ALA A 113 4.81 36.19 -7.29
N LYS A 114 5.86 35.68 -7.95
CA LYS A 114 6.76 36.47 -8.81
C LYS A 114 5.96 37.18 -9.91
N LYS A 115 5.10 36.45 -10.62
CA LYS A 115 4.22 37.02 -11.67
C LYS A 115 3.21 38.02 -11.10
N ARG A 116 2.60 37.76 -9.95
CA ARG A 116 1.66 38.68 -9.27
C ARG A 116 2.35 39.95 -8.81
N ALA A 117 3.56 39.86 -8.24
CA ALA A 117 4.36 41.00 -7.82
C ALA A 117 4.73 41.91 -9.02
N LYS A 118 5.17 41.32 -10.14
CA LYS A 118 5.42 42.06 -11.40
C LYS A 118 4.17 42.85 -11.86
N ARG A 119 2.99 42.20 -11.90
CA ARG A 119 1.71 42.86 -12.27
C ARG A 119 1.30 43.97 -11.29
N LEU A 120 1.50 43.77 -9.99
CA LEU A 120 1.17 44.78 -8.97
C LEU A 120 2.07 46.01 -9.10
N LYS A 121 3.38 45.81 -9.30
CA LYS A 121 4.34 46.91 -9.59
C LYS A 121 3.92 47.69 -10.84
N LYS A 122 3.60 47.00 -11.95
CA LYS A 122 3.09 47.66 -13.18
C LYS A 122 1.80 48.43 -12.93
N LYS A 123 0.85 47.86 -12.18
CA LYS A 123 -0.41 48.53 -11.81
C LYS A 123 -0.18 49.77 -10.94
N GLN A 124 0.79 49.74 -10.03
CA GLN A 124 1.18 50.90 -9.22
C GLN A 124 1.85 51.98 -10.09
N LYS A 125 2.82 51.63 -10.94
CA LYS A 125 3.43 52.55 -11.93
C LYS A 125 2.36 53.25 -12.77
N MET A 126 1.40 52.50 -13.33
CA MET A 126 0.30 53.05 -14.15
C MET A 126 -0.68 53.95 -13.37
N LYS A 127 -0.93 53.66 -12.09
CA LYS A 127 -1.75 54.54 -11.23
C LYS A 127 -1.04 55.85 -10.93
N ASN A 128 0.27 55.81 -10.71
CA ASN A 128 1.08 57.00 -10.44
C ASN A 128 1.29 57.84 -11.72
N LYS A 129 1.42 57.21 -12.89
CA LYS A 129 1.49 57.87 -14.21
C LYS A 129 0.13 58.44 -14.68
N LYS A 130 -1.01 58.10 -14.05
CA LYS A 130 -2.30 58.75 -14.31
C LYS A 130 -2.42 60.01 -13.45
N PRO A 131 -2.12 61.22 -13.97
CA PRO A 131 -2.41 62.42 -13.22
C PRO A 131 -3.93 62.50 -13.03
N LYS A 132 -4.35 62.93 -11.83
CA LYS A 132 -5.64 63.58 -11.65
C LYS A 132 -5.63 64.83 -12.53
N LYS A 133 -5.95 64.70 -13.81
CA LYS A 133 -6.22 65.83 -14.68
C LYS A 133 -7.72 65.85 -14.92
N GLU A 134 -8.33 66.84 -14.28
CA GLU A 134 -9.43 67.58 -14.86
C GLU A 134 -9.25 67.74 -16.37
N ILE A 135 -10.40 67.69 -17.02
CA ILE A 135 -10.65 67.89 -18.43
C ILE A 135 -9.86 69.12 -18.92
N GLU A 136 -8.84 68.95 -19.78
CA GLU A 136 -8.67 69.68 -21.04
C GLU A 136 -7.37 69.33 -21.79
N LYS A 137 -7.58 68.86 -23.02
CA LYS A 137 -6.82 68.95 -24.29
C LYS A 137 -5.27 68.81 -24.35
N LYS A 138 -4.90 67.93 -25.32
CA LYS A 138 -3.72 67.92 -26.23
C LYS A 138 -2.32 67.99 -25.60
N ASP A 139 -1.53 66.94 -25.76
CA ASP A 139 -0.65 66.82 -26.93
C ASP A 139 -0.06 65.40 -27.03
N GLU A 140 0.31 65.05 -28.26
CA GLU A 140 1.05 63.85 -28.66
C GLU A 140 2.47 63.90 -28.08
N THR A 141 2.82 62.95 -27.21
CA THR A 141 4.22 62.56 -27.01
C THR A 141 4.26 61.05 -26.84
N ASP A 142 4.84 60.44 -27.88
CA ASP A 142 5.57 59.20 -27.90
C ASP A 142 6.33 58.97 -26.58
N ASP A 143 6.05 57.86 -25.91
CA ASP A 143 6.81 57.39 -24.74
C ASP A 143 6.86 55.87 -24.86
N GLU A 144 7.64 55.43 -25.85
CA GLU A 144 8.14 54.06 -26.04
C GLU A 144 9.01 53.70 -24.83
N ASP A 145 8.38 53.36 -23.72
CA ASP A 145 9.02 52.74 -22.56
C ASP A 145 8.95 51.21 -22.77
N GLU A 146 9.54 50.74 -23.88
CA GLU A 146 9.95 49.34 -24.08
C GLU A 146 11.15 49.07 -23.16
N GLU A 147 10.86 48.87 -21.86
CA GLU A 147 11.80 48.16 -20.98
C GLU A 147 11.82 46.69 -21.43
N ASP A 148 12.70 46.44 -22.38
CA ASP A 148 13.33 45.17 -22.69
C ASP A 148 13.97 44.62 -21.40
N ASP A 149 13.28 43.67 -20.78
CA ASP A 149 13.81 42.80 -19.72
C ASP A 149 13.87 41.39 -20.32
N GLU A 150 14.83 41.18 -21.22
CA GLU A 150 15.38 39.85 -21.49
C GLU A 150 15.93 39.28 -20.18
N ASP A 151 15.25 38.28 -19.63
CA ASP A 151 15.83 37.48 -18.56
C ASP A 151 15.31 36.04 -18.67
N ASP A 152 16.04 35.31 -19.53
CA ASP A 152 16.39 33.89 -19.46
C ASP A 152 15.35 32.96 -18.81
N ASP A 153 14.44 32.44 -19.64
CA ASP A 153 13.54 31.33 -19.31
C ASP A 153 14.17 29.99 -19.71
N SER A 154 15.47 29.80 -19.42
CA SER A 154 16.13 28.50 -19.56
C SER A 154 16.44 27.87 -18.21
N GLN A 155 16.07 26.60 -18.09
CA GLN A 155 16.29 25.68 -16.97
C GLN A 155 15.38 25.82 -15.74
N SER A 156 14.14 25.37 -15.94
CA SER A 156 13.60 24.31 -15.08
C SER A 156 12.62 23.46 -15.87
N ASP A 157 13.12 22.89 -16.97
CA ASP A 157 12.71 21.57 -17.43
C ASP A 157 13.17 20.57 -16.36
N GLY A 158 12.40 20.49 -15.28
CA GLY A 158 12.42 19.37 -14.36
C GLY A 158 12.00 18.14 -15.13
N VAL A 159 13.00 17.54 -15.79
CA VAL A 159 13.06 16.17 -16.29
C VAL A 159 12.04 15.29 -15.56
N TYR A 160 10.94 14.96 -16.24
CA TYR A 160 10.21 13.73 -15.95
C TYR A 160 11.16 12.59 -16.33
N LYS A 161 12.06 12.27 -15.40
CA LYS A 161 12.82 11.02 -15.43
C LYS A 161 11.81 9.96 -15.01
N ASP A 162 11.08 9.45 -15.99
CA ASP A 162 10.56 8.08 -15.96
C ASP A 162 11.78 7.15 -15.87
N ASN A 163 12.34 7.02 -14.67
CA ASN A 163 13.31 6.00 -14.33
C ASN A 163 12.56 4.87 -13.62
N ASP A 164 11.61 4.25 -14.32
CA ASP A 164 10.97 2.99 -13.94
C ASP A 164 11.05 1.97 -15.08
N HIS A 165 12.19 1.93 -15.78
CA HIS A 165 12.66 0.73 -16.46
C HIS A 165 13.84 0.14 -15.70
N LYS A 166 13.58 -0.37 -14.49
CA LYS A 166 14.32 -1.54 -13.99
C LYS A 166 13.50 -2.75 -14.37
N GLU A 167 13.94 -3.39 -15.44
CA GLU A 167 13.50 -4.73 -15.79
C GLU A 167 13.71 -5.63 -14.58
N ALA A 168 12.60 -6.09 -14.01
CA ALA A 168 12.61 -7.33 -13.27
C ALA A 168 12.74 -8.42 -14.32
N GLU A 169 13.93 -9.00 -14.46
CA GLU A 169 14.07 -10.31 -15.05
C GLU A 169 13.27 -11.31 -14.21
N ILE A 170 12.02 -11.51 -14.62
CA ILE A 170 11.26 -12.71 -14.33
C ILE A 170 11.61 -13.67 -15.46
N SER A 171 12.45 -14.65 -15.15
CA SER A 171 12.64 -15.84 -15.95
C SER A 171 11.28 -16.51 -16.17
N LYS A 172 10.71 -16.29 -17.35
CA LYS A 172 9.68 -17.17 -17.92
C LYS A 172 10.43 -18.17 -18.79
N GLU A 173 10.71 -19.33 -18.22
CA GLU A 173 10.88 -20.54 -19.01
C GLU A 173 9.50 -21.17 -19.19
N ASP A 174 9.19 -21.47 -20.43
CA ASP A 174 7.97 -22.09 -20.90
C ASP A 174 7.81 -23.51 -20.31
N ASP A 175 6.63 -23.81 -19.76
CA ASP A 175 6.13 -25.18 -19.77
C ASP A 175 4.68 -25.18 -20.26
N THR A 176 4.56 -25.46 -21.55
CA THR A 176 3.33 -25.72 -22.26
C THR A 176 2.75 -27.07 -21.85
N GLY A 177 1.64 -27.03 -21.11
CA GLY A 177 0.50 -27.91 -21.34
C GLY A 177 0.38 -29.18 -20.48
N ASP A 178 -0.69 -29.26 -19.70
CA ASP A 178 -1.70 -30.33 -19.80
C ASP A 178 -2.90 -29.98 -18.88
N TYR A 179 -3.90 -29.28 -19.43
CA TYR A 179 -5.20 -29.14 -18.78
C TYR A 179 -6.08 -30.31 -19.26
N ARG A 180 -6.09 -31.41 -18.51
CA ARG A 180 -7.11 -32.47 -18.64
C ARG A 180 -8.10 -32.38 -17.49
N ASP A 181 -9.16 -31.63 -17.79
CA ASP A 181 -10.56 -31.94 -17.59
C ASP A 181 -10.86 -33.11 -16.61
N LEU A 182 -11.31 -32.77 -15.41
CA LEU A 182 -11.76 -33.70 -14.39
C LEU A 182 -13.27 -33.54 -14.21
N GLU A 183 -14.07 -34.19 -15.05
CA GLU A 183 -15.44 -34.58 -14.71
C GLU A 183 -15.84 -35.94 -15.34
N HIS A 184 -16.42 -36.80 -14.49
CA HIS A 184 -17.19 -38.03 -14.75
C HIS A 184 -16.47 -39.32 -15.22
N ARG A 185 -16.35 -40.31 -14.31
CA ARG A 185 -17.00 -41.64 -14.44
C ARG A 185 -16.91 -42.45 -13.12
N GLY A 186 -17.97 -43.18 -12.79
CA GLY A 186 -18.18 -43.83 -11.50
C GLY A 186 -17.58 -45.23 -11.30
N LYS A 187 -17.70 -45.68 -10.05
CA LYS A 187 -17.87 -47.06 -9.52
C LYS A 187 -17.22 -48.24 -10.27
N THR A 188 -16.31 -48.94 -9.57
CA THR A 188 -16.20 -50.41 -9.38
C THR A 188 -15.17 -50.69 -8.26
N SER A 189 -15.58 -51.17 -7.08
CA SER A 189 -15.44 -52.56 -6.56
C SER A 189 -14.03 -53.00 -6.13
N ASP A 190 -13.91 -53.22 -4.82
CA ASP A 190 -13.18 -54.30 -4.13
C ASP A 190 -11.84 -54.80 -4.69
N THR A 191 -10.74 -54.53 -3.96
CA THR A 191 -9.76 -55.55 -3.56
C THR A 191 -9.00 -55.15 -2.30
N ASP A 192 -9.06 -56.06 -1.34
CA ASP A 192 -8.34 -56.18 -0.08
C ASP A 192 -6.84 -56.41 -0.31
N SER A 193 -5.93 -55.69 0.38
CA SER A 193 -4.53 -56.09 0.61
C SER A 193 -3.84 -55.19 1.64
N GLN A 194 -3.38 -55.84 2.71
CA GLN A 194 -2.63 -55.33 3.87
C GLN A 194 -1.26 -54.71 3.55
N PRO A 195 -0.64 -54.00 4.52
CA PRO A 195 0.54 -53.15 4.30
C PRO A 195 1.84 -53.95 4.23
N ASP A 196 2.70 -53.55 3.28
CA ASP A 196 4.05 -54.08 3.10
C ASP A 196 5.04 -53.41 4.07
N ASN A 197 5.78 -54.23 4.80
CA ASN A 197 6.87 -53.84 5.68
C ASN A 197 8.16 -53.79 4.85
N GLY A 198 8.73 -52.60 4.66
CA GLY A 198 9.97 -52.42 3.91
C GLY A 198 10.96 -51.48 4.58
N ASP A 199 11.91 -52.10 5.29
CA ASP A 199 13.31 -51.70 5.47
C ASP A 199 13.70 -50.28 5.92
N TYR A 200 14.01 -50.23 7.22
CA TYR A 200 14.95 -49.29 7.84
C TYR A 200 16.31 -49.30 7.13
N LYS A 201 16.73 -48.17 6.56
CA LYS A 201 18.15 -47.88 6.30
C LYS A 201 18.54 -46.52 6.88
N SER A 202 19.30 -46.60 7.97
CA SER A 202 20.08 -45.52 8.56
C SER A 202 21.21 -45.09 7.62
N HIS A 203 21.30 -43.79 7.35
CA HIS A 203 22.58 -43.16 7.01
C HIS A 203 22.74 -41.88 7.83
N THR A 204 23.48 -42.04 8.93
CA THR A 204 24.17 -40.95 9.62
C THR A 204 25.50 -40.72 8.90
N GLU A 205 25.65 -39.58 8.24
CA GLU A 205 26.97 -39.00 7.94
C GLU A 205 26.93 -37.51 8.28
N ILE A 206 27.36 -37.20 9.51
CA ILE A 206 27.70 -35.86 9.95
C ILE A 206 29.15 -35.66 9.57
N ASN A 207 29.40 -34.82 8.56
CA ASN A 207 30.74 -34.34 8.23
C ASN A 207 31.18 -33.36 9.32
N ASN A 208 31.96 -33.86 10.28
CA ASN A 208 32.68 -33.05 11.26
C ASN A 208 33.98 -32.55 10.63
N SER A 209 34.00 -31.31 10.19
CA SER A 209 35.24 -30.58 9.95
C SER A 209 35.01 -29.10 10.23
N ASP A 210 35.18 -28.70 11.49
CA ASP A 210 35.56 -27.34 11.87
C ASP A 210 36.13 -27.37 13.29
N THR A 211 37.36 -27.89 13.39
CA THR A 211 38.22 -27.79 14.56
C THR A 211 38.75 -26.35 14.62
N LEU A 212 38.23 -25.54 15.55
CA LEU A 212 38.82 -24.24 15.90
C LEU A 212 40.08 -24.48 16.77
N PRO A 213 41.26 -23.95 16.41
CA PRO A 213 42.46 -24.11 17.23
C PRO A 213 42.45 -23.19 18.45
N SER A 214 42.59 -23.80 19.62
CA SER A 214 42.97 -23.14 20.87
C SER A 214 44.41 -22.64 20.79
N LYS A 215 44.62 -21.32 20.79
CA LYS A 215 45.90 -20.71 21.14
C LYS A 215 45.75 -19.97 22.47
N LEU A 216 46.22 -20.62 23.53
CA LEU A 216 46.62 -20.00 24.78
C LEU A 216 48.09 -19.64 24.60
N ASP A 217 48.36 -18.37 24.30
CA ASP A 217 49.70 -17.80 24.48
C ASP A 217 49.68 -17.03 25.80
N GLY A 218 50.57 -17.44 26.71
CA GLY A 218 50.74 -16.85 28.02
C GLY A 218 51.39 -15.48 27.97
N CYS A 219 51.05 -14.64 28.96
CA CYS A 219 51.88 -13.52 29.37
C CYS A 219 52.22 -13.70 30.85
N ASP A 220 53.53 -13.67 31.09
CA ASP A 220 54.25 -13.77 32.35
C ASP A 220 53.87 -12.75 33.42
N GLU A 221 54.19 -13.17 34.65
CA GLU A 221 54.66 -12.44 35.84
C GLU A 221 54.79 -10.91 35.78
N THR A 222 54.34 -10.23 36.84
CA THR A 222 55.21 -9.45 37.75
C THR A 222 54.41 -8.72 38.84
N SER A 223 54.93 -8.82 40.08
CA SER A 223 54.75 -7.96 41.27
C SER A 223 53.37 -7.75 41.90
#